data_AF-A0A965R6P2-F1
#
_entry.id   AF-A0A965R6P2-F1
#
_cell.length_a   1.000
_cell.length_b   1.000
_cell.length_c   1.000
_cell.angle_alpha   90.00
_cell.angle_beta   90.00
_cell.angle_gamma   90.00
#
_symmetry.space_group_name_H-M   'P 1'
#
loop_
_entity.id
_entity.type
_entity.pdbx_description
1 polymer ?
#
loop_
_entity_poly.entity_id
_entity_poly.type
_entity_poly.pdbx_seq_one_letter_code
_entity_poly.pdbx_strand_id
1 'polypeptide(L)'
;MKERLPREEFYAIVLDSLSDGFHLLNANDIRLEYSPQDYALAKQELMEENHDKNVLCFEDVLMKMLKMGKTLSLRDLETDDVDEFTLESMYDKSISVDARIIEEILNEEGDAITYDHFIQCCVYGEVVYG
;
A
#
# COMPACT_ATOMS: atom_id res chain seq x y z
N MET A 1 23.97 -6.68 -2.29
CA MET A 1 22.85 -7.64 -2.39
C MET A 1 21.64 -6.86 -1.88
N LYS A 2 20.58 -6.68 -2.68
CA LYS A 2 19.36 -6.04 -2.17
C LYS A 2 18.65 -7.08 -1.29
N GLU A 3 18.64 -6.86 0.02
CA GLU A 3 17.93 -7.71 0.96
C GLU A 3 16.51 -7.17 1.13
N ARG A 4 15.54 -8.08 1.27
CA ARG A 4 14.15 -7.69 1.56
C ARG A 4 14.01 -7.37 3.03
N LEU A 5 13.15 -6.41 3.34
CA LEU A 5 12.74 -6.14 4.71
C LEU A 5 12.11 -7.39 5.34
N PRO A 6 12.23 -7.56 6.66
CA PRO A 6 11.35 -8.43 7.43
C PRO A 6 9.88 -8.13 7.10
N ARG A 7 9.04 -9.17 7.02
CA ARG A 7 7.64 -8.99 6.60
C ARG A 7 6.85 -8.04 7.50
N GLU A 8 7.12 -8.06 8.80
CA GLU A 8 6.42 -7.18 9.75
C GLU A 8 6.77 -5.70 9.51
N GLU A 9 8.04 -5.38 9.30
CA GLU A 9 8.49 -4.03 8.93
C GLU A 9 7.90 -3.61 7.58
N PHE A 10 7.96 -4.49 6.58
CA PHE A 10 7.34 -4.23 5.28
C PHE A 10 5.84 -3.93 5.40
N TYR A 11 5.10 -4.68 6.23
CA TYR A 11 3.67 -4.46 6.43
C TYR A 11 3.35 -3.14 7.14
N ALA A 12 4.22 -2.69 8.05
CA ALA A 12 4.09 -1.38 8.68
C ALA A 12 4.26 -0.27 7.63
N ILE A 13 5.34 -0.34 6.83
CA ILE A 13 5.60 0.65 5.77
C ILE A 13 4.48 0.67 4.72
N VAL A 14 3.95 -0.51 4.34
CA VAL A 14 2.80 -0.58 3.46
C VAL A 14 1.62 0.17 4.08
N LEU A 15 1.27 -0.09 5.34
CA LEU A 15 0.15 0.60 6.00
C LEU A 15 0.33 2.13 5.98
N ASP A 16 1.52 2.63 6.30
CA ASP A 16 1.83 4.06 6.26
C ASP A 16 1.69 4.61 4.83
N SER A 17 2.16 3.85 3.84
CA SER A 17 2.04 4.20 2.42
C SER A 17 0.59 4.20 1.90
N LEU A 18 -0.28 3.34 2.44
CA LEU A 18 -1.72 3.35 2.10
C LEU A 18 -2.40 4.60 2.67
N SER A 19 -1.87 5.19 3.75
CA SER A 19 -2.36 6.45 4.31
C SER A 19 -1.83 7.64 3.51
N ASP A 20 -0.51 7.81 3.43
CA ASP A 20 0.12 9.01 2.87
C ASP A 20 0.38 8.93 1.36
N GLY A 21 0.84 7.78 0.85
CA GLY A 21 1.24 7.61 -0.55
C GLY A 21 0.06 7.66 -1.53
N PHE A 22 -1.07 7.04 -1.20
CA PHE A 22 -2.24 7.06 -2.10
C PHE A 22 -2.85 8.44 -2.32
N HIS A 23 -2.64 9.38 -1.39
CA HIS A 23 -3.09 10.75 -1.60
C HIS A 23 -2.38 11.41 -2.79
N LEU A 24 -1.11 11.05 -3.03
CA LEU A 24 -0.32 11.57 -4.16
C LEU A 24 -0.66 10.88 -5.48
N LEU A 25 -0.95 9.58 -5.47
CA LEU A 25 -1.40 8.87 -6.67
C LEU A 25 -2.69 9.45 -7.24
N ASN A 26 -3.63 9.88 -6.39
CA ASN A 26 -4.83 10.58 -6.85
C ASN A 26 -4.53 11.92 -7.56
N ALA A 27 -3.39 12.57 -7.26
CA ALA A 27 -2.99 13.81 -7.94
C ALA A 27 -2.46 13.54 -9.36
N ASN A 28 -2.11 12.30 -9.68
CA ASN A 28 -1.64 11.84 -10.99
C ASN A 28 -2.74 11.10 -11.76
N ASP A 29 -4.02 11.36 -11.46
CA ASP A 29 -5.17 10.68 -12.08
C ASP A 29 -5.12 9.14 -11.92
N ILE A 30 -4.46 8.65 -10.86
CA ILE A 30 -4.42 7.22 -10.49
C ILE A 30 -5.41 6.96 -9.35
N ARG A 31 -6.40 6.10 -9.62
CA ARG A 31 -7.47 5.80 -8.68
C ARG A 31 -7.31 4.42 -8.04
N LEU A 32 -7.34 4.38 -6.72
CA LEU A 32 -7.48 3.13 -5.97
C LEU A 32 -8.89 2.53 -6.13
N GLU A 33 -8.95 1.27 -6.52
CA GLU A 33 -10.15 0.46 -6.65
C GLU A 33 -10.04 -0.82 -5.81
N TYR A 34 -11.19 -1.28 -5.31
CA TYR A 34 -11.30 -2.45 -4.46
C TYR A 34 -12.75 -2.98 -4.46
N SER A 35 -12.92 -4.27 -4.12
CA SER A 35 -14.26 -4.85 -3.98
C SER A 35 -14.99 -4.29 -2.75
N PRO A 36 -16.20 -3.70 -2.90
CA PRO A 36 -17.00 -3.24 -1.76
C PRO A 36 -17.39 -4.38 -0.81
N GLN A 37 -17.58 -5.60 -1.34
CA GLN A 37 -17.93 -6.77 -0.55
C GLN A 37 -16.75 -7.23 0.31
N ASP A 38 -15.55 -7.30 -0.29
CA ASP A 38 -14.34 -7.67 0.46
C ASP A 38 -13.98 -6.59 1.49
N TYR A 39 -14.19 -5.30 1.14
CA TYR A 39 -14.02 -4.20 2.09
C TYR A 39 -14.97 -4.30 3.28
N ALA A 40 -16.25 -4.58 3.04
CA ALA A 40 -17.23 -4.75 4.11
C ALA A 40 -16.87 -5.92 5.04
N LEU A 41 -16.41 -7.04 4.46
CA LEU A 41 -15.96 -8.21 5.22
C LEU A 41 -14.71 -7.88 6.05
N ALA A 42 -13.69 -7.27 5.44
CA ALA A 42 -12.47 -6.87 6.14
C ALA A 42 -12.76 -5.89 7.27
N LYS A 43 -13.63 -4.91 7.04
CA LYS A 43 -14.07 -3.96 8.06
C LYS A 43 -14.77 -4.68 9.22
N GLN A 44 -15.66 -5.62 8.93
CA GLN A 44 -16.35 -6.38 9.97
C GLN A 44 -15.37 -7.19 10.82
N GLU A 45 -14.46 -7.96 10.20
CA GLU A 45 -13.45 -8.72 10.93
C GLU A 45 -12.57 -7.81 11.79
N LEU A 46 -12.18 -6.65 11.26
CA LEU A 46 -11.35 -5.69 11.98
C LEU A 46 -12.08 -5.06 13.18
N MET A 47 -13.40 -4.85 13.09
CA MET A 47 -14.23 -4.40 14.22
C MET A 47 -14.36 -5.48 15.30
N GLU A 48 -14.46 -6.74 14.90
CA GLU A 48 -14.50 -7.88 15.83
C GLU A 48 -13.16 -8.07 16.53
N GLU A 49 -12.03 -7.85 15.84
CA GLU A 49 -10.68 -7.91 16.43
C GLU A 49 -10.38 -6.72 17.36
N ASN A 50 -10.85 -5.52 17.00
CA ASN A 50 -10.56 -4.29 17.73
C ASN A 50 -11.78 -3.80 18.53
N HIS A 51 -12.21 -4.60 19.51
CA HIS A 51 -13.34 -4.26 20.40
C HIS A 51 -13.26 -2.86 21.04
N ASP A 52 -12.07 -2.26 21.13
CA ASP A 52 -11.82 -0.96 21.76
C ASP A 52 -11.66 0.23 20.76
N LYS A 53 -11.53 0.00 19.45
CA LYS A 53 -11.42 1.10 18.46
C LYS A 53 -12.82 1.56 18.05
N ASN A 54 -13.23 2.74 18.54
CA ASN A 54 -14.48 3.39 18.14
C ASN A 54 -14.50 3.88 16.67
N VAL A 55 -13.32 4.00 16.04
CA VAL A 55 -13.18 4.45 14.64
C VAL A 55 -12.08 3.62 13.97
N LEU A 56 -12.41 2.98 12.85
CA LEU A 56 -11.44 2.31 11.98
C LEU A 56 -10.99 3.28 10.89
N CYS A 57 -9.68 3.36 10.67
CA CYS A 57 -9.11 4.13 9.56
C CYS A 57 -9.34 3.39 8.23
N PHE A 58 -9.27 4.11 7.11
CA PHE A 58 -9.56 3.55 5.80
C PHE A 58 -8.44 2.58 5.37
N GLU A 59 -7.19 3.00 5.54
CA GLU A 59 -5.96 2.23 5.32
C GLU A 59 -5.88 0.97 6.18
N ASP A 60 -6.40 1.00 7.41
CA ASP A 60 -6.48 -0.17 8.29
C ASP A 60 -7.33 -1.28 7.63
N VAL A 61 -8.46 -0.90 7.01
CA VAL A 61 -9.36 -1.84 6.32
C VAL A 61 -8.72 -2.35 5.03
N LEU A 62 -8.08 -1.48 4.24
CA LEU A 62 -7.36 -1.90 3.03
C LEU A 62 -6.23 -2.88 3.36
N MET A 63 -5.47 -2.61 4.41
CA MET A 63 -4.40 -3.50 4.86
C MET A 63 -4.97 -4.83 5.35
N LYS A 64 -6.12 -4.83 6.04
CA LYS A 64 -6.82 -6.06 6.41
C LYS A 64 -7.26 -6.86 5.16
N MET A 65 -7.79 -6.21 4.12
CA MET A 65 -8.10 -6.87 2.85
C MET A 65 -6.87 -7.56 2.25
N LEU A 66 -5.74 -6.85 2.19
CA LEU A 66 -4.47 -7.40 1.69
C LEU A 66 -3.98 -8.60 2.54
N LYS A 67 -4.08 -8.51 3.87
CA LYS A 67 -3.74 -9.62 4.79
C LYS A 67 -4.65 -10.84 4.64
N MET A 68 -5.90 -10.64 4.22
CA MET A 68 -6.84 -11.72 3.90
C MET A 68 -6.58 -12.36 2.52
N GLY A 69 -5.53 -11.92 1.81
CA GLY A 69 -5.21 -12.39 0.47
C GLY A 69 -6.13 -11.83 -0.61
N LYS A 70 -6.84 -10.74 -0.33
CA LYS A 70 -7.64 -10.01 -1.32
C LYS A 70 -6.76 -9.06 -2.12
N THR A 71 -7.31 -8.58 -3.22
CA THR A 71 -6.63 -7.73 -4.20
C THR A 71 -7.14 -6.31 -4.09
N LEU A 72 -6.23 -5.36 -4.30
CA LEU A 72 -6.53 -3.96 -4.58
C LEU A 72 -6.03 -3.64 -5.99
N SER A 73 -6.53 -2.59 -6.61
CA SER A 73 -6.05 -2.18 -7.94
C SER A 73 -5.87 -0.67 -8.06
N LEU A 74 -4.91 -0.26 -8.88
CA LEU A 74 -4.75 1.12 -9.32
C LEU A 74 -5.21 1.23 -10.76
N ARG A 75 -6.19 2.10 -11.01
CA ARG A 75 -6.66 2.45 -12.36
C ARG A 75 -6.05 3.79 -12.74
N ASP A 76 -5.33 3.81 -13.85
CA ASP A 76 -4.92 5.04 -14.51
C ASP A 76 -6.12 5.60 -15.29
N LEU A 77 -6.58 6.81 -14.94
CA LEU A 77 -7.77 7.40 -15.55
C LEU A 77 -7.49 8.04 -16.92
N GLU A 78 -6.23 8.24 -17.30
CA GLU A 78 -5.83 8.76 -18.61
C GLU A 78 -5.79 7.64 -19.66
N THR A 79 -5.28 6.47 -19.27
CA THR A 79 -5.08 5.32 -20.17
C THR A 79 -6.14 4.23 -20.03
N ASP A 80 -6.87 4.21 -18.92
CA ASP A 80 -7.78 3.12 -18.48
C ASP A 80 -7.05 1.80 -18.16
N ASP A 81 -5.72 1.84 -18.01
CA ASP A 81 -4.92 0.69 -17.55
C ASP A 81 -5.21 0.40 -16.08
N VAL A 82 -5.17 -0.88 -15.71
CA VAL A 82 -5.49 -1.36 -14.35
C VAL A 82 -4.41 -2.31 -13.87
N ASP A 83 -3.76 -1.93 -12.77
CA ASP A 83 -2.74 -2.71 -12.10
C ASP A 83 -3.27 -3.30 -10.78
N GLU A 84 -3.51 -4.60 -10.79
CA GLU A 84 -3.90 -5.38 -9.61
C GLU A 84 -2.68 -5.76 -8.76
N PHE A 85 -2.84 -5.67 -7.44
CA PHE A 85 -1.79 -6.04 -6.50
C PHE A 85 -2.35 -6.71 -5.23
N THR A 86 -1.54 -7.62 -4.70
CA THR A 86 -1.72 -8.31 -3.43
C THR A 86 -0.54 -7.99 -2.51
N LEU A 87 -0.67 -8.29 -1.22
CA LEU A 87 0.44 -8.10 -0.28
C LEU A 87 1.68 -8.89 -0.67
N GLU A 88 1.49 -10.11 -1.21
CA GLU A 88 2.59 -10.96 -1.64
C GLU A 88 3.27 -10.41 -2.89
N SER A 89 2.51 -9.97 -3.90
CA SER A 89 3.11 -9.38 -5.10
C SER A 89 3.88 -8.10 -4.78
N MET A 90 3.38 -7.30 -3.82
CA MET A 90 4.10 -6.12 -3.34
C MET A 90 5.39 -6.51 -2.63
N TYR A 91 5.35 -7.50 -1.74
CA TYR A 91 6.54 -7.98 -1.04
C TYR A 91 7.58 -8.51 -2.04
N ASP A 92 7.14 -9.19 -3.09
CA ASP A 92 8.05 -9.69 -4.11
C ASP A 92 8.73 -8.58 -4.91
N LYS A 93 7.97 -7.54 -5.27
CA LYS A 93 8.46 -6.35 -5.98
C LYS A 93 9.24 -5.39 -5.08
N SER A 94 9.10 -5.45 -3.75
CA SER A 94 9.82 -4.58 -2.81
C SER A 94 11.35 -4.61 -2.95
N ILE A 95 11.90 -5.67 -3.55
CA ILE A 95 13.33 -5.76 -3.88
C ILE A 95 13.77 -4.73 -4.94
N SER A 96 12.85 -4.16 -5.71
CA SER A 96 13.18 -3.11 -6.68
C SER A 96 13.38 -1.75 -6.02
N VAL A 97 12.83 -1.53 -4.83
CA VAL A 97 12.92 -0.25 -4.09
C VAL A 97 14.39 0.13 -3.88
N ASP A 98 14.68 1.43 -4.02
CA ASP A 98 16.02 1.95 -3.74
C ASP A 98 16.33 1.83 -2.24
N ALA A 99 17.56 1.40 -1.91
CA ALA A 99 17.97 1.26 -0.51
C ALA A 99 17.85 2.58 0.26
N ARG A 100 18.05 3.72 -0.42
CA ARG A 100 17.90 5.04 0.18
C ARG A 100 16.46 5.32 0.63
N ILE A 101 15.45 4.93 -0.16
CA ILE A 101 14.04 5.09 0.22
C ILE A 101 13.75 4.29 1.49
N ILE A 102 14.25 3.05 1.56
CA ILE A 102 14.10 2.20 2.74
C ILE A 102 14.80 2.82 3.95
N GLU A 103 16.03 3.32 3.79
CA GLU A 103 16.77 4.01 4.86
C GLU A 103 16.05 5.27 5.36
N GLU A 104 15.50 6.10 4.46
CA GLU A 104 14.72 7.29 4.81
C GLU A 104 13.48 6.92 5.63
N ILE A 105 12.75 5.87 5.25
CA ILE A 105 11.58 5.39 6.00
C ILE A 105 11.99 4.83 7.38
N LEU A 106 13.02 3.97 7.42
CA LEU A 106 13.46 3.32 8.67
C LEU A 106 14.04 4.32 9.69
N ASN A 107 14.59 5.45 9.22
CA ASN A 107 15.09 6.52 10.08
C ASN A 107 14.01 7.56 10.45
N GLU A 108 12.74 7.34 10.10
CA GLU A 108 11.63 8.28 10.29
C GLU A 108 11.84 9.62 9.55
N GLU A 109 12.62 9.61 8.47
CA GLU A 109 12.90 10.77 7.61
C GLU A 109 12.03 10.80 6.35
N GLY A 110 11.20 9.77 6.13
CA GLY A 110 10.32 9.64 4.99
C GLY A 110 9.21 10.71 4.97
N ASP A 111 9.00 11.28 3.80
CA ASP A 111 7.90 12.19 3.50
C ASP A 111 6.89 11.55 2.53
N ALA A 112 5.84 12.30 2.15
CA ALA A 112 4.81 11.79 1.26
C ALA A 112 5.38 11.28 -0.08
N ILE A 113 6.41 11.94 -0.65
CA ILE A 113 7.06 11.51 -1.90
C ILE A 113 7.82 10.19 -1.68
N THR A 114 8.46 10.04 -0.53
CA THR A 114 9.17 8.82 -0.15
C THR A 114 8.22 7.62 -0.12
N TYR A 115 7.05 7.78 0.51
CA TYR A 115 6.01 6.73 0.57
C TYR A 115 5.33 6.48 -0.77
N ASP A 116 5.18 7.51 -1.61
CA ASP A 116 4.69 7.38 -2.99
C ASP A 116 5.67 6.57 -3.86
N HIS A 117 6.96 6.90 -3.87
CA HIS A 117 7.95 6.11 -4.59
C HIS A 117 8.03 4.66 -4.09
N PHE A 118 7.90 4.46 -2.77
CA PHE A 118 7.85 3.12 -2.19
C PHE A 118 6.66 2.32 -2.72
N ILE A 119 5.44 2.88 -2.67
CA ILE A 119 4.23 2.16 -3.10
C ILE A 119 4.27 1.89 -4.61
N GLN A 120 4.74 2.83 -5.42
CA GLN A 120 4.90 2.65 -6.86
C GLN A 120 5.87 1.50 -7.18
N CYS A 121 7.03 1.45 -6.54
CA CYS A 121 7.96 0.34 -6.71
C CYS A 121 7.32 -1.00 -6.30
N CYS A 122 6.53 -1.01 -5.22
CA CYS A 122 5.85 -2.22 -4.78
C CYS A 122 4.70 -2.66 -5.71
N VAL A 123 4.05 -1.75 -6.42
CA VAL A 123 2.95 -2.06 -7.36
C VAL A 123 3.48 -2.33 -8.77
N TYR A 124 4.29 -1.44 -9.32
CA TYR A 124 4.76 -1.46 -10.71
C TYR A 124 6.14 -2.10 -10.88
N GLY A 125 6.93 -2.19 -9.82
CA GLY A 125 8.33 -2.63 -9.89
C GLY A 125 9.32 -1.48 -10.15
N GLU A 126 8.83 -0.28 -10.44
CA GLU A 126 9.60 0.95 -10.63
C GLU A 126 8.73 2.17 -10.26
N VAL A 127 9.33 3.36 -10.24
CA VAL A 127 8.59 4.63 -10.13
C VAL A 127 8.13 5.02 -11.53
N VAL A 128 6.82 5.15 -11.71
CA VAL A 128 6.18 5.41 -13.01
C VAL A 128 5.65 6.84 -13.10
N TYR A 129 5.11 7.35 -11.99
CA TYR A 129 4.45 8.64 -11.86
C TYR A 129 5.26 9.55 -10.92
N GLY A 130 5.38 10.85 -11.23
CA GLY A 130 6.21 11.81 -10.47
C GLY A 130 7.02 12.76 -11.33
#